data_AF-A0A218WV95-F1
#
_entry.id   AF-A0A218WV95-F1
#
_cell.length_a   1.000
_cell.length_b   1.000
_cell.length_c   1.000
_cell.angle_alpha   90.00
_cell.angle_beta   90.00
_cell.angle_gamma   90.00
#
_symmetry.space_group_name_H-M   'P 1'
#
loop_
_entity.id
_entity.type
_entity.pdbx_description
1 polymer ?
#
loop_
_entity_poly.entity_id
_entity_poly.type
_entity_poly.pdbx_seq_one_letter_code
_entity_poly.pdbx_strand_id
1 'polypeptide(L)'
;MEWESYKFVAGDDDDPSSAIGHSWKSTLFTNDKSIAEKRAAHLGMKLQWTEDCVKTIMGPILAIRFDNSRNCKIWFNSMVAPYTRWKDSRNDPEKAGKLGNS
;
A
#
# COMPACT_ATOMS: atom_id res chain seq x y z
N MET A 1 -17.74 -3.19 11.09
CA MET A 1 -16.71 -4.01 10.41
C MET A 1 -15.60 -3.04 10.07
N GLU A 2 -14.42 -3.21 10.67
CA GLU A 2 -13.34 -2.23 10.57
C GLU A 2 -12.60 -2.41 9.24
N TRP A 3 -12.68 -1.40 8.40
CA TRP A 3 -12.00 -1.34 7.11
C TRP A 3 -10.83 -0.39 7.21
N GLU A 4 -9.74 -0.67 6.50
CA GLU A 4 -8.56 0.19 6.47
C GLU A 4 -8.16 0.49 5.04
N SER A 5 -7.66 1.70 4.82
CA SER A 5 -7.01 2.10 3.58
C SER A 5 -5.59 2.55 3.86
N TYR A 6 -4.68 2.21 2.96
CA TYR A 6 -3.28 2.59 3.05
C TYR A 6 -2.88 3.45 1.85
N LYS A 7 -1.97 4.38 2.07
CA LYS A 7 -1.32 5.15 1.00
C LYS A 7 0.17 5.26 1.23
N PHE A 8 0.92 5.15 0.15
CA PHE A 8 2.36 5.41 0.13
C PHE A 8 2.76 5.97 -1.23
N VAL A 9 3.93 6.57 -1.29
CA VAL A 9 4.52 7.18 -2.47
C VAL A 9 5.75 6.37 -2.86
N ALA A 10 5.76 5.87 -4.09
CA ALA A 10 6.88 5.18 -4.70
C ALA A 10 7.55 6.07 -5.75
N GLY A 11 8.89 6.08 -5.75
CA GLY A 11 9.68 6.78 -6.75
C GLY A 11 9.93 5.94 -8.00
N ASP A 12 10.66 6.55 -8.93
CA ASP A 12 11.04 5.93 -10.20
C ASP A 12 12.17 4.88 -10.10
N ASP A 13 12.98 4.98 -9.04
CA ASP A 13 14.13 4.12 -8.76
C ASP A 13 14.06 3.55 -7.34
N ASP A 14 14.70 2.40 -7.15
CA ASP A 14 14.76 1.73 -5.85
C ASP A 14 15.67 2.50 -4.89
N ASP A 15 15.24 2.61 -3.64
CA ASP A 15 15.92 3.31 -2.54
C ASP A 15 16.25 2.33 -1.41
N PRO A 16 17.45 1.74 -1.39
CA PRO A 16 17.82 0.74 -0.39
C PRO A 16 17.88 1.28 1.05
N SER A 17 17.82 2.61 1.24
CA SER A 17 17.78 3.22 2.57
C SER A 17 16.39 3.21 3.21
N SER A 18 15.33 2.97 2.42
CA SER A 18 13.94 2.92 2.89
C SER A 18 13.44 1.48 3.07
N ALA A 19 12.71 1.23 4.15
CA ALA A 19 12.04 -0.05 4.39
C ALA A 19 10.94 -0.37 3.36
N ILE A 20 10.49 0.63 2.60
CA ILE A 20 9.54 0.51 1.48
C ILE A 20 10.13 1.07 0.19
N GLY A 21 11.44 1.08 0.06
CA GLY A 21 12.15 1.74 -1.03
C GLY A 21 12.01 1.09 -2.41
N HIS A 22 11.11 0.15 -2.63
CA HIS A 22 10.87 -0.36 -3.98
C HIS A 22 10.19 0.73 -4.83
N SER A 23 10.75 0.98 -6.01
CA SER A 23 10.14 1.79 -7.05
C SER A 23 8.81 1.19 -7.51
N TRP A 24 8.00 2.00 -8.17
CA TRP A 24 6.79 1.49 -8.80
C TRP A 24 7.10 0.53 -9.95
N LYS A 25 8.25 0.69 -10.61
CA LYS A 25 8.70 -0.19 -11.69
C LYS A 25 9.04 -1.58 -11.16
N SER A 26 9.78 -1.65 -10.06
CA SER A 26 10.07 -2.91 -9.36
C SER A 26 8.81 -3.53 -8.77
N THR A 27 7.93 -2.72 -8.18
CA THR A 27 6.68 -3.20 -7.54
C THR A 27 5.68 -3.77 -8.56
N LEU A 28 5.53 -3.12 -9.71
CA LEU A 28 4.55 -3.48 -10.74
C LEU A 28 5.18 -4.20 -11.93
N PHE A 29 6.48 -4.48 -11.89
CA PHE A 29 7.27 -5.18 -12.91
C PHE A 29 7.15 -4.61 -14.32
N THR A 30 7.08 -3.29 -14.46
CA THR A 30 6.92 -2.62 -15.76
C THR A 30 7.44 -1.19 -15.72
N ASN A 31 7.88 -0.68 -16.87
CA ASN A 31 8.25 0.73 -17.05
C ASN A 31 7.15 1.54 -17.76
N ASP A 32 6.01 0.92 -18.07
CA ASP A 32 4.88 1.55 -18.75
C ASP A 32 3.78 1.92 -17.74
N LYS A 33 3.44 3.21 -17.67
CA LYS A 33 2.43 3.72 -16.72
C LYS A 33 1.04 3.12 -16.95
N SER A 34 0.64 2.86 -18.20
CA SER A 34 -0.65 2.23 -18.52
C SER A 34 -0.69 0.76 -18.10
N ILE A 35 0.41 0.02 -18.29
CA ILE A 35 0.52 -1.37 -17.81
C ILE A 35 0.54 -1.40 -16.28
N ALA A 36 1.25 -0.47 -15.65
CA ALA A 36 1.30 -0.31 -14.19
C ALA A 36 -0.11 -0.09 -13.61
N GLU A 37 -0.90 0.82 -14.19
CA GLU A 37 -2.28 1.05 -13.77
C GLU A 37 -3.17 -0.19 -13.89
N LYS A 38 -3.07 -0.94 -14.99
CA LYS A 38 -3.82 -2.20 -15.18
C LYS A 38 -3.47 -3.23 -14.10
N ARG A 39 -2.17 -3.40 -13.81
CA ARG A 39 -1.68 -4.32 -12.78
C ARG A 39 -2.10 -3.88 -11.39
N ALA A 40 -1.97 -2.60 -11.08
CA ALA A 40 -2.41 -2.02 -9.82
C ALA A 40 -3.92 -2.20 -9.61
N ALA A 41 -4.74 -1.93 -10.63
CA ALA A 41 -6.18 -2.15 -10.57
C ALA A 41 -6.54 -3.62 -10.33
N HIS A 42 -5.84 -4.55 -10.97
CA HIS A 42 -6.02 -5.99 -10.72
C HIS A 42 -5.70 -6.39 -9.27
N LEU A 43 -4.76 -5.69 -8.64
CA LEU A 43 -4.40 -5.86 -7.22
C LEU A 43 -5.30 -5.05 -6.26
N GLY A 44 -6.35 -4.39 -6.75
CA GLY A 44 -7.23 -3.55 -5.93
C GLY A 44 -6.57 -2.26 -5.45
N MET A 45 -5.59 -1.75 -6.21
CA MET A 45 -4.86 -0.52 -5.92
C MET A 45 -5.23 0.57 -6.94
N LYS A 46 -5.15 1.83 -6.51
CA LYS A 46 -5.26 3.01 -7.37
C LYS A 46 -3.94 3.77 -7.39
N LEU A 47 -3.48 4.10 -8.59
CA LEU A 47 -2.29 4.94 -8.80
C LEU A 47 -2.69 6.39 -9.04
N GLN A 48 -1.94 7.32 -8.46
CA GLN A 48 -2.00 8.75 -8.71
C GLN A 48 -0.59 9.22 -9.09
N TRP A 49 -0.35 9.39 -10.38
CA TRP A 49 0.94 9.85 -10.89
C TRP A 49 1.20 11.31 -10.56
N THR A 50 2.44 11.60 -10.17
CA THR A 50 3.01 12.95 -10.12
C THR A 50 4.16 13.01 -11.13
N GLU A 51 4.96 14.09 -11.13
CA GLU A 51 6.09 14.23 -12.07
C GLU A 51 7.07 13.05 -11.98
N ASP A 52 7.67 12.84 -10.80
CA ASP A 52 8.74 11.82 -10.61
C ASP A 52 8.36 10.65 -9.70
N CYS A 53 7.09 10.56 -9.30
CA CYS A 53 6.62 9.60 -8.32
C CYS A 53 5.19 9.12 -8.64
N VAL A 54 4.76 8.09 -7.93
CA VAL A 54 3.38 7.64 -7.93
C VAL A 54 2.91 7.43 -6.50
N LYS A 55 1.74 7.98 -6.20
CA LYS A 55 1.05 7.68 -4.96
C LYS A 55 0.12 6.50 -5.19
N THR A 56 0.35 5.44 -4.43
CA THR A 56 -0.45 4.22 -4.45
C THR A 56 -1.44 4.25 -3.30
N ILE A 57 -2.70 3.93 -3.59
CA ILE A 57 -3.80 3.86 -2.62
C ILE A 57 -4.35 2.44 -2.64
N MET A 58 -4.40 1.79 -1.48
CA MET A 58 -4.91 0.43 -1.29
C MET A 58 -6.14 0.42 -0.40
N GLY A 59 -7.14 -0.39 -0.75
CA GLY A 59 -8.33 -0.62 0.06
C GLY A 59 -9.55 0.23 -0.31
N PRO A 60 -10.63 0.14 0.49
CA PRO A 60 -10.68 -0.46 1.84
C PRO A 60 -10.48 -1.98 1.88
N ILE A 61 -9.67 -2.47 2.82
CA ILE A 61 -9.42 -3.89 3.09
C ILE A 61 -9.89 -4.22 4.51
N LEU A 62 -10.42 -5.43 4.70
CA LEU A 62 -10.91 -5.90 5.99
C LEU A 62 -9.75 -6.08 6.98
N ALA A 63 -9.82 -5.43 8.14
CA ALA A 63 -8.77 -5.51 9.17
C ALA A 63 -8.73 -6.90 9.86
N ILE A 64 -9.90 -7.49 10.08
CA ILE A 64 -10.08 -8.75 10.81
C ILE A 64 -10.73 -9.78 9.89
N ARG A 65 -10.06 -10.91 9.66
CA ARG A 65 -10.64 -12.06 8.94
C ARG A 65 -11.06 -13.15 9.91
N PHE A 66 -11.93 -14.04 9.45
CA PHE A 66 -12.30 -15.24 10.20
C PHE A 66 -11.59 -16.46 9.61
N ASP A 67 -10.83 -17.16 10.45
CA ASP A 67 -10.19 -18.42 10.09
C ASP A 67 -11.14 -19.57 10.40
N ASN A 68 -11.75 -20.13 9.36
CA ASN A 68 -12.67 -21.26 9.48
C ASN A 68 -11.97 -22.53 10.01
N SER A 69 -10.67 -22.69 9.78
CA SER A 69 -9.93 -23.89 10.23
C SER A 69 -9.72 -23.91 11.75
N ARG A 70 -9.63 -22.72 12.36
CA ARG A 70 -9.44 -22.53 13.81
C ARG A 70 -10.68 -21.98 14.51
N ASN A 71 -11.74 -21.72 13.75
CA ASN A 71 -12.99 -21.11 14.20
C ASN A 71 -12.78 -19.83 15.03
N CYS A 72 -11.86 -18.97 14.59
CA CYS A 72 -11.49 -17.76 15.33
C CYS A 72 -11.28 -16.54 14.43
N LYS A 73 -11.37 -15.34 15.01
CA LYS A 73 -10.99 -14.09 14.34
C LYS A 73 -9.49 -13.92 14.39
N ILE A 74 -8.90 -13.58 13.24
CA ILE A 74 -7.47 -13.29 13.09
C ILE A 74 -7.26 -11.86 12.62
N TRP A 75 -6.20 -11.25 13.14
CA TRP A 75 -5.70 -9.97 12.68
C TRP A 75 -4.95 -10.19 11.36
N PHE A 76 -5.57 -9.85 10.23
CA PHE A 76 -5.06 -10.14 8.88
C PHE A 76 -4.86 -8.84 8.10
N ASN A 77 -4.20 -7.86 8.70
CA ASN A 77 -3.77 -6.65 8.03
C ASN A 77 -2.29 -6.38 8.29
N SER A 78 -1.75 -5.42 7.56
CA SER A 78 -0.35 -4.99 7.71
C SER A 78 -0.20 -3.75 8.57
N MET A 79 -1.23 -3.31 9.31
CA MET A 79 -1.36 -1.97 9.91
C MET A 79 -0.11 -1.50 10.66
N VAL A 80 0.54 -2.35 11.43
CA VAL A 80 1.72 -1.96 12.22
C VAL A 80 2.84 -1.41 11.33
N ALA A 81 3.07 -1.98 10.14
CA ALA A 81 4.17 -1.58 9.27
C ALA A 81 4.01 -0.16 8.68
N PRO A 82 2.86 0.22 8.08
CA PRO A 82 2.57 1.60 7.68
C PRO A 82 2.78 2.63 8.78
N TYR A 83 2.30 2.37 10.00
CA TYR A 83 2.36 3.36 11.09
C TYR A 83 3.73 3.45 11.79
N THR A 84 4.58 2.44 11.70
CA THR A 84 5.85 2.41 12.45
C THR A 84 7.10 2.42 11.58
N ARG A 85 7.02 2.00 10.31
CA ARG A 85 8.20 1.76 9.47
C ARG A 85 8.19 2.46 8.11
N TRP A 86 7.05 2.94 7.62
CA TRP A 86 6.96 3.62 6.33
C TRP A 86 7.36 5.09 6.44
N LYS A 87 8.56 5.34 6.96
CA LYS A 87 9.15 6.66 7.11
C LYS A 87 10.34 6.79 6.18
N ASP A 88 10.24 7.68 5.22
CA ASP A 88 11.33 8.09 4.34
C ASP A 88 11.09 9.53 3.86
N SER A 89 11.88 10.00 2.88
CA SER A 89 11.75 11.35 2.34
C SER A 89 10.40 11.64 1.65
N ARG A 90 9.66 10.60 1.25
CA ARG A 90 8.39 10.67 0.50
C ARG A 90 7.19 10.25 1.35
N ASN A 91 7.42 9.47 2.41
CA ASN A 91 6.40 8.81 3.20
C ASN A 91 6.44 9.21 4.68
N ASP A 92 5.27 9.58 5.20
CA ASP A 92 5.04 9.92 6.60
C ASP A 92 4.10 8.86 7.21
N PRO A 93 4.56 8.08 8.22
CA PRO A 93 3.77 7.00 8.81
C PRO A 93 2.41 7.42 9.34
N GLU A 94 2.29 8.65 9.88
CA GLU A 94 1.02 9.16 10.42
C GLU A 94 -0.03 9.37 9.32
N LYS A 95 0.43 9.54 8.08
CA LYS A 95 -0.44 9.70 6.91
C LYS A 95 -0.66 8.38 6.20
N ALA A 96 0.05 7.30 6.54
CA ALA A 96 0.07 6.08 5.75
C ALA A 96 -1.25 5.29 5.84
N GLY A 97 -1.89 5.22 7.00
CA GLY A 97 -3.15 4.50 7.20
C GLY A 97 -4.34 5.41 7.52
N LYS A 98 -5.53 5.02 7.07
CA LYS A 98 -6.81 5.60 7.51
C LYS A 98 -7.81 4.50 7.82
N LEU A 99 -8.46 4.62 8.98
CA LEU A 99 -9.65 3.85 9.30
C LEU A 99 -10.80 4.28 8.39
N GLY A 100 -11.49 3.31 7.79
CA GLY A 100 -12.69 3.52 7.01
C GLY A 100 -13.88 3.77 7.93
N ASN A 101 -14.61 4.85 7.68
CA ASN A 101 -15.86 5.12 8.37
C ASN A 101 -16.97 4.26 7.74
N SER A 102 -17.73 3.57 8.59
CA SER A 102 -18.91 2.76 8.23
C SER A 102 -20.00 3.60 7.58
#